data_AF-A0A1L4AJ66-F1
#
_entry.id   AF-A0A1L4AJ66-F1
#
_cell.length_a   1.000
_cell.length_b   1.000
_cell.length_c   1.000
_cell.angle_alpha   90.00
_cell.angle_beta   90.00
_cell.angle_gamma   90.00
#
_symmetry.space_group_name_H-M   'P 1'
#
loop_
_entity.id
_entity.type
_entity.pdbx_description
1 polymer ?
#
loop_
_entity_poly.entity_id
_entity_poly.type
_entity_poly.pdbx_seq_one_letter_code
_entity_poly.pdbx_strand_id
1 'polypeptide(L)'
;FSWLYTMIKIGQFDKALSDVELAYNCSQEKELKFLATTLRAIKYKVIKYPGTLSAELQQRLLPVVSSLPKLRQLLLECDKDGPKYCSIVPLHSSMDVTYSPERLPLASNCAQITEILPTFNPSTVIVALENGSISTWDVETRQLLRQITTAQSVILGMKLTSDEKYLVVATTKNTLLIYDNLNSCLLSEVEIKGSKHGGISVGSSFINGFTLSVNHALSWLEASKDITVIDLLYGWPLYQFHCWYEVTCVQCSPDGMYAFCGQYL
;
A
#
# COMPACT_ATOMS: atom_id res chain seq x y z
N PHE A 1 -20.03 -13.69 22.50
CA PHE A 1 -19.61 -13.65 23.92
C PHE A 1 -20.16 -14.82 24.72
N SER A 2 -21.48 -14.98 24.84
CA SER A 2 -22.09 -15.92 25.80
C SER A 2 -21.69 -17.39 25.56
N TRP A 3 -21.56 -17.81 24.29
CA TRP A 3 -21.01 -19.12 23.92
C TRP A 3 -19.58 -19.32 24.44
N LEU A 4 -18.69 -18.36 24.15
CA LEU A 4 -17.28 -18.41 24.55
C LEU A 4 -17.13 -18.45 26.08
N TYR A 5 -17.87 -17.59 26.79
CA TYR A 5 -17.91 -17.61 28.26
C TYR A 5 -18.36 -18.96 28.82
N THR A 6 -19.40 -19.55 28.22
CA THR A 6 -19.92 -20.86 28.65
C THR A 6 -18.87 -21.95 28.44
N MET A 7 -18.21 -22.00 27.28
CA MET A 7 -17.16 -22.96 26.96
C MET A 7 -16.00 -22.89 27.97
N ILE A 8 -15.61 -21.69 28.37
CA ILE A 8 -14.56 -21.47 29.37
C ILE A 8 -15.03 -21.98 30.74
N LYS A 9 -16.26 -21.66 31.14
CA LYS A 9 -16.82 -22.07 32.43
C LYS A 9 -16.92 -23.59 32.58
N ILE A 10 -17.19 -24.32 31.50
CA ILE A 10 -17.24 -25.79 31.49
C ILE A 10 -15.85 -26.44 31.28
N GLY A 11 -14.77 -25.67 31.32
CA GLY A 11 -13.41 -26.18 31.18
C GLY A 11 -13.00 -26.55 29.75
N GLN A 12 -13.76 -26.13 28.74
CA GLN A 12 -13.52 -26.43 27.32
C GLN A 12 -12.86 -25.26 26.56
N PHE A 13 -11.96 -24.53 27.23
CA PHE A 13 -11.24 -23.41 26.61
C PHE A 13 -10.53 -23.82 25.32
N ASP A 14 -9.79 -24.94 25.35
CA ASP A 14 -8.99 -25.38 24.21
C ASP A 14 -9.84 -25.80 23.01
N LYS A 15 -11.05 -26.33 23.25
CA LYS A 15 -12.00 -26.62 22.17
C LYS A 15 -12.52 -25.33 21.54
N ALA A 16 -12.92 -24.36 22.35
CA ALA A 16 -13.36 -23.07 21.84
C ALA A 16 -12.26 -22.33 21.04
N LEU A 17 -11.01 -22.41 21.50
CA LEU A 17 -9.88 -21.88 20.74
C LEU A 17 -9.69 -22.62 19.41
N SER A 18 -9.75 -23.95 19.43
CA SER A 18 -9.65 -24.78 18.22
C SER A 18 -10.77 -24.48 17.22
N ASP A 19 -12.01 -24.25 17.68
CA ASP A 19 -13.13 -23.88 16.80
C ASP A 19 -12.90 -22.54 16.10
N VAL A 20 -12.35 -21.54 16.83
CA VAL A 20 -11.98 -20.24 16.24
C VAL A 20 -10.83 -20.38 15.24
N GLU A 21 -9.83 -21.21 15.55
CA GLU A 21 -8.71 -21.49 14.64
C GLU A 21 -9.16 -22.25 13.38
N LEU A 22 -10.07 -23.21 13.51
CA LEU A 22 -10.67 -23.92 12.38
C LEU A 22 -11.48 -22.96 11.50
N ALA A 23 -12.29 -22.09 12.10
CA ALA A 23 -13.04 -21.07 11.38
C ALA A 23 -12.10 -20.10 10.65
N TYR A 24 -10.98 -19.71 11.26
CA TYR A 24 -9.94 -18.93 10.59
C TYR A 24 -9.32 -19.69 9.42
N ASN A 25 -8.98 -20.97 9.57
CA ASN A 25 -8.39 -21.76 8.49
C ASN A 25 -9.32 -21.86 7.26
N CYS A 26 -10.64 -21.95 7.49
CA CYS A 26 -11.63 -21.99 6.41
C CYS A 26 -11.90 -20.63 5.77
N SER A 27 -11.96 -19.55 6.54
CA SER A 27 -12.41 -18.23 6.08
C SER A 27 -11.28 -17.23 5.77
N GLN A 28 -10.11 -17.44 6.36
CA GLN A 28 -8.96 -16.53 6.34
C GLN A 28 -9.25 -15.11 6.86
N GLU A 29 -10.28 -14.95 7.70
CA GLU A 29 -10.64 -13.65 8.28
C GLU A 29 -9.63 -13.17 9.34
N LYS A 30 -9.12 -11.94 9.18
CA LYS A 30 -8.11 -11.31 10.06
C LYS A 30 -8.62 -11.22 11.50
N GLU A 31 -9.91 -10.98 11.69
CA GLU A 31 -10.58 -10.88 13.00
C GLU A 31 -10.54 -12.18 13.80
N LEU A 32 -10.76 -13.33 13.15
CA LEU A 32 -10.72 -14.63 13.81
C LEU A 32 -9.29 -14.98 14.22
N LYS A 33 -8.31 -14.66 13.37
CA LYS A 33 -6.89 -14.81 13.72
C LYS A 33 -6.53 -13.96 14.94
N PHE A 34 -6.92 -12.69 14.93
CA PHE A 34 -6.69 -11.76 16.04
C PHE A 34 -7.39 -12.22 17.34
N LEU A 35 -8.61 -12.74 17.21
CA LEU A 35 -9.34 -13.28 18.35
C LEU A 35 -8.64 -14.52 18.92
N ALA A 36 -8.17 -15.44 18.07
CA ALA A 36 -7.43 -16.64 18.52
C ALA A 36 -6.12 -16.28 19.25
N THR A 37 -5.34 -15.32 18.72
CA THR A 37 -4.11 -14.84 19.38
C THR A 37 -4.42 -14.17 20.71
N THR A 38 -5.48 -13.34 20.75
CA THR A 38 -5.96 -12.69 21.98
C THR A 38 -6.35 -13.72 23.03
N LEU A 39 -7.13 -14.74 22.66
CA LEU A 39 -7.55 -15.81 23.55
C LEU A 39 -6.34 -16.57 24.11
N ARG A 40 -5.36 -16.91 23.26
CA ARG A 40 -4.13 -17.58 23.70
C ARG A 40 -3.37 -16.75 24.74
N ALA A 41 -3.28 -15.43 24.54
CA ALA A 41 -2.60 -14.52 25.46
C ALA A 41 -3.30 -14.41 26.84
N ILE A 42 -4.62 -14.52 26.88
CA ILE A 42 -5.39 -14.39 28.13
C ILE A 42 -5.79 -15.75 28.76
N LYS A 43 -5.43 -16.87 28.11
CA LYS A 43 -5.82 -18.24 28.49
C LYS A 43 -5.69 -18.51 29.98
N TYR A 44 -4.50 -18.33 30.55
CA TYR A 44 -4.24 -18.63 31.96
C TYR A 44 -5.13 -17.83 32.91
N LYS A 45 -5.32 -16.52 32.63
CA LYS A 45 -6.10 -15.62 33.47
C LYS A 45 -7.59 -15.96 33.42
N VAL A 46 -8.11 -16.20 32.23
CA VAL A 46 -9.54 -16.42 32.00
C VAL A 46 -9.97 -17.84 32.42
N ILE A 47 -9.09 -18.86 32.35
CA ILE A 47 -9.38 -20.18 32.93
C ILE A 47 -9.52 -20.08 34.46
N LYS A 48 -8.63 -19.33 35.12
CA LYS A 48 -8.68 -19.16 36.58
C LYS A 48 -9.87 -18.30 37.03
N TYR A 49 -10.20 -17.26 36.27
CA TYR A 49 -11.28 -16.33 36.57
C TYR A 49 -12.15 -16.04 35.33
N PRO A 50 -13.11 -16.92 35.00
CA PRO A 50 -13.92 -16.80 33.77
C PRO A 50 -14.69 -15.48 33.65
N GLY A 51 -15.09 -14.89 34.79
CA GLY A 51 -15.78 -13.59 34.82
C GLY A 51 -14.99 -12.45 34.17
N THR A 52 -13.65 -12.53 34.16
CA THR A 52 -12.78 -11.49 33.60
C THR A 52 -12.76 -11.45 32.07
N LEU A 53 -13.36 -12.43 31.38
CA LEU A 53 -13.32 -12.56 29.92
C LEU A 53 -13.74 -11.28 29.20
N SER A 54 -14.84 -10.62 29.62
CA SER A 54 -15.33 -9.42 28.95
C SER A 54 -14.30 -8.29 29.02
N ALA A 55 -13.78 -8.00 30.21
CA ALA A 55 -12.79 -6.96 30.42
C ALA A 55 -11.49 -7.24 29.64
N GLU A 56 -11.01 -8.49 29.64
CA GLU A 56 -9.81 -8.88 28.91
C GLU A 56 -9.95 -8.74 27.39
N LEU A 57 -11.13 -9.10 26.85
CA LEU A 57 -11.45 -8.92 25.44
C LEU A 57 -11.58 -7.44 25.08
N GLN A 58 -12.34 -6.68 25.84
CA GLN A 58 -12.55 -5.24 25.59
C GLN A 58 -11.23 -4.47 25.60
N GLN A 59 -10.36 -4.74 26.57
CA GLN A 59 -9.05 -4.11 26.66
C GLN A 59 -8.16 -4.37 25.42
N ARG A 60 -8.36 -5.47 24.67
CA ARG A 60 -7.52 -5.77 23.50
C ARG A 60 -8.19 -5.50 22.16
N LEU A 61 -9.51 -5.58 22.11
CA LEU A 61 -10.28 -5.41 20.88
C LEU A 61 -10.64 -3.94 20.61
N LEU A 62 -10.78 -3.10 21.64
CA LEU A 62 -11.14 -1.68 21.46
C LEU A 62 -10.16 -0.91 20.56
N PRO A 63 -8.83 -1.03 20.69
CA PRO A 63 -7.88 -0.30 19.83
C PRO A 63 -7.93 -0.71 18.35
N VAL A 64 -8.40 -1.91 18.03
CA VAL A 64 -8.33 -2.48 16.67
C VAL A 64 -9.67 -2.48 15.94
N VAL A 65 -10.77 -2.09 16.59
CA VAL A 65 -12.13 -2.22 16.04
C VAL A 65 -12.36 -1.37 14.78
N SER A 66 -11.63 -0.27 14.61
CA SER A 66 -11.66 0.56 13.39
C SER A 66 -11.13 -0.20 12.18
N SER A 67 -10.07 -0.99 12.38
CA SER A 67 -9.42 -1.81 11.34
C SER A 67 -10.06 -3.20 11.19
N LEU A 68 -10.73 -3.69 12.23
CA LEU A 68 -11.32 -5.03 12.33
C LEU A 68 -12.81 -4.93 12.73
N PRO A 69 -13.68 -4.42 11.83
CA PRO A 69 -15.03 -4.00 12.17
C PRO A 69 -15.95 -5.15 12.61
N LYS A 70 -15.69 -6.40 12.19
CA LYS A 70 -16.50 -7.56 12.61
C LYS A 70 -16.40 -7.84 14.11
N LEU A 71 -15.31 -7.42 14.77
CA LEU A 71 -15.15 -7.55 16.22
C LEU A 71 -16.09 -6.63 17.02
N ARG A 72 -16.69 -5.63 16.37
CA ARG A 72 -17.63 -4.71 17.02
C ARG A 72 -18.81 -5.43 17.66
N GLN A 73 -19.33 -6.46 17.00
CA GLN A 73 -20.45 -7.23 17.54
C GLN A 73 -20.06 -7.96 18.83
N LEU A 74 -18.86 -8.54 18.88
CA LEU A 74 -18.35 -9.19 20.08
C LEU A 74 -18.17 -8.18 21.23
N LEU A 75 -17.69 -6.97 20.94
CA LEU A 75 -17.56 -5.89 21.92
C LEU A 75 -18.91 -5.48 22.50
N LEU A 76 -19.94 -5.30 21.65
CA LEU A 76 -21.30 -4.97 22.09
C LEU A 76 -21.88 -6.05 23.02
N GLU A 77 -21.62 -7.33 22.71
CA GLU A 77 -22.02 -8.43 23.59
C GLU A 77 -21.25 -8.43 24.91
N CYS A 78 -19.95 -8.07 24.90
CA CYS A 78 -19.16 -7.91 26.12
C CYS A 78 -19.71 -6.78 27.00
N ASP A 79 -20.12 -5.65 26.42
CA ASP A 79 -20.73 -4.53 27.16
C ASP A 79 -22.08 -4.92 27.77
N LYS A 80 -22.89 -5.69 27.03
CA LYS A 80 -24.24 -6.08 27.47
C LYS A 80 -24.22 -7.19 28.52
N ASP A 81 -23.42 -8.23 28.31
CA ASP A 81 -23.44 -9.45 29.13
C ASP A 81 -22.27 -9.53 30.12
N GLY A 82 -21.14 -8.88 29.85
CA GLY A 82 -19.96 -8.85 30.71
C GLY A 82 -20.23 -8.34 32.14
N PRO A 83 -20.98 -7.24 32.33
CA PRO A 83 -21.31 -6.73 33.66
C PRO A 83 -22.03 -7.72 34.59
N LYS A 84 -22.63 -8.78 34.03
CA LYS A 84 -23.26 -9.87 34.82
C LYS A 84 -22.23 -10.70 35.58
N TYR A 85 -20.97 -10.68 35.15
CA TYR A 85 -19.90 -11.56 35.66
C TYR A 85 -18.67 -10.80 36.16
N CYS A 86 -18.47 -9.56 35.71
CA CYS A 86 -17.39 -8.69 36.17
C CYS A 86 -17.86 -7.24 36.17
N SER A 87 -17.72 -6.56 37.31
CA SER A 87 -18.11 -5.14 37.44
C SER A 87 -17.17 -4.17 36.73
N ILE A 88 -16.06 -4.64 36.18
CA ILE A 88 -15.08 -3.82 35.46
C ILE A 88 -15.43 -3.85 33.97
N VAL A 89 -15.64 -2.66 33.40
CA VAL A 89 -15.94 -2.47 31.98
C VAL A 89 -14.91 -1.49 31.39
N PRO A 90 -13.92 -1.96 30.62
CA PRO A 90 -12.98 -1.09 29.93
C PRO A 90 -13.69 -0.26 28.85
N LEU A 91 -13.69 1.07 28.99
CA LEU A 91 -14.22 1.99 27.98
C LEU A 91 -13.14 2.39 26.96
N HIS A 92 -11.90 2.52 27.43
CA HIS A 92 -10.72 2.83 26.62
C HIS A 92 -9.59 1.90 27.02
N SER A 93 -8.77 1.52 26.06
CA SER A 93 -7.59 0.70 26.30
C SER A 93 -6.31 1.50 26.06
N SER A 94 -5.39 1.41 27.02
CA SER A 94 -4.03 1.94 26.93
C SER A 94 -3.04 0.90 26.40
N MET A 95 -3.51 -0.26 25.94
CA MET A 95 -2.63 -1.26 25.33
C MET A 95 -2.24 -0.77 23.94
N ASP A 96 -0.94 -0.57 23.72
CA ASP A 96 -0.37 -0.63 22.39
C ASP A 96 -0.52 -2.07 21.92
N VAL A 97 -1.56 -2.34 21.15
CA VAL A 97 -1.70 -3.62 20.47
C VAL A 97 -0.64 -3.64 19.38
N THR A 98 0.57 -4.10 19.73
CA THR A 98 1.64 -4.36 18.79
C THR A 98 1.24 -5.57 17.96
N TYR A 99 0.40 -5.36 16.96
CA TYR A 99 0.20 -6.34 15.91
C TYR A 99 1.56 -6.50 15.23
N SER A 100 2.24 -7.62 15.43
CA SER A 100 3.41 -7.96 14.62
C SER A 100 2.89 -8.22 13.21
N PRO A 101 3.13 -7.35 12.22
CA PRO A 101 2.61 -7.55 10.89
C PRO A 101 3.19 -8.85 10.34
N GLU A 102 2.31 -9.80 10.02
CA GLU A 102 2.71 -11.02 9.34
C GLU A 102 3.12 -10.67 7.92
N ARG A 103 4.33 -11.06 7.53
CA ARG A 103 4.82 -10.87 6.16
C ARG A 103 4.41 -12.08 5.34
N LEU A 104 3.39 -11.92 4.52
CA LEU A 104 2.94 -12.94 3.59
C LEU A 104 3.52 -12.65 2.20
N PRO A 105 4.17 -13.62 1.54
CA PRO A 105 4.66 -13.43 0.18
C PRO A 105 3.50 -13.39 -0.81
N LEU A 106 3.54 -12.44 -1.75
CA LEU A 106 2.60 -12.36 -2.88
C LEU A 106 2.99 -13.28 -4.03
N ALA A 107 4.30 -13.51 -4.21
CA ALA A 107 4.84 -14.41 -5.22
C ALA A 107 5.99 -15.23 -4.63
N SER A 108 6.22 -16.42 -5.20
CA SER A 108 7.38 -17.27 -4.89
C SER A 108 8.61 -16.97 -5.75
N ASN A 109 8.48 -16.07 -6.72
CA ASN A 109 9.53 -15.77 -7.70
C ASN A 109 10.55 -14.75 -7.15
N CYS A 110 11.83 -14.95 -7.48
CA CYS A 110 12.96 -14.11 -7.06
C CYS A 110 13.27 -12.95 -8.03
N ALA A 111 12.30 -12.51 -8.84
CA ALA A 111 12.53 -11.36 -9.71
C ALA A 111 12.77 -10.11 -8.86
N GLN A 112 13.83 -9.35 -9.17
CA GLN A 112 14.18 -8.16 -8.41
C GLN A 112 13.11 -7.08 -8.62
N ILE A 113 12.50 -6.65 -7.52
CA ILE A 113 11.53 -5.57 -7.48
C ILE A 113 12.32 -4.25 -7.53
N THR A 114 12.01 -3.42 -8.52
CA THR A 114 12.61 -2.08 -8.65
C THR A 114 11.76 -1.02 -7.97
N GLU A 115 10.43 -1.18 -7.97
CA GLU A 115 9.52 -0.21 -7.37
C GLU A 115 8.17 -0.82 -6.98
N ILE A 116 7.55 -0.24 -5.94
CA ILE A 116 6.22 -0.61 -5.46
C ILE A 116 5.40 0.67 -5.32
N LEU A 117 4.21 0.68 -5.93
CA LEU A 117 3.25 1.77 -5.84
C LEU A 117 1.95 1.30 -5.19
N PRO A 118 1.52 1.94 -4.08
CA PRO A 118 0.17 1.74 -3.57
C PRO A 118 -0.86 2.41 -4.49
N THR A 119 -2.11 1.95 -4.40
CA THR A 119 -3.25 2.62 -5.03
C THR A 119 -4.26 3.13 -3.99
N PHE A 120 -5.32 3.81 -4.41
CA PHE A 120 -6.43 4.24 -3.57
C PHE A 120 -7.22 3.08 -3.00
N ASN A 121 -7.20 1.93 -3.69
CA ASN A 121 -7.67 0.70 -3.09
C ASN A 121 -6.57 0.13 -2.20
N PRO A 122 -6.74 0.10 -0.86
CA PRO A 122 -5.70 -0.39 0.06
C PRO A 122 -5.36 -1.87 -0.14
N SER A 123 -6.21 -2.65 -0.81
CA SER A 123 -5.90 -4.04 -1.17
C SER A 123 -5.01 -4.15 -2.40
N THR A 124 -4.84 -3.10 -3.19
CA THR A 124 -4.19 -3.18 -4.50
C THR A 124 -2.82 -2.51 -4.49
N VAL A 125 -1.82 -3.20 -5.03
CA VAL A 125 -0.46 -2.65 -5.22
C VAL A 125 0.04 -2.93 -6.63
N ILE A 126 0.81 -2.01 -7.18
CA ILE A 126 1.48 -2.16 -8.47
C ILE A 126 2.98 -2.34 -8.21
N VAL A 127 3.58 -3.35 -8.82
CA VAL A 127 4.97 -3.75 -8.60
C VAL A 127 5.69 -3.78 -9.94
N ALA A 128 6.77 -3.01 -10.05
CA ALA A 128 7.69 -3.03 -11.18
C ALA A 128 8.86 -3.98 -10.90
N LEU A 129 9.22 -4.75 -11.92
CA LEU A 129 10.33 -5.69 -11.90
C LEU A 129 11.46 -5.20 -12.81
N GLU A 130 12.69 -5.60 -12.50
CA GLU A 130 13.90 -5.23 -13.25
C GLU A 130 13.83 -5.61 -14.74
N ASN A 131 13.10 -6.68 -15.08
CA ASN A 131 12.91 -7.15 -16.45
C ASN A 131 11.90 -6.31 -17.28
N GLY A 132 11.40 -5.20 -16.74
CA GLY A 132 10.40 -4.36 -17.41
C GLY A 132 8.96 -4.87 -17.31
N SER A 133 8.71 -5.89 -16.49
CA SER A 133 7.35 -6.32 -16.18
C SER A 133 6.77 -5.48 -15.06
N ILE A 134 5.51 -5.08 -15.21
CA ILE A 134 4.72 -4.39 -14.20
C ILE A 134 3.54 -5.30 -13.86
N SER A 135 3.33 -5.57 -12.58
CA SER A 135 2.29 -6.46 -12.10
C SER A 135 1.40 -5.76 -11.10
N THR A 136 0.08 -5.92 -11.23
CA THR A 136 -0.90 -5.43 -10.24
C THR A 136 -1.37 -6.60 -9.40
N TRP A 137 -1.33 -6.46 -8.08
CA TRP A 137 -1.68 -7.51 -7.14
C TRP A 137 -2.79 -7.05 -6.20
N ASP A 138 -3.68 -7.99 -5.88
CA ASP A 138 -4.53 -7.88 -4.70
C ASP A 138 -3.82 -8.54 -3.51
N VAL A 139 -3.46 -7.74 -2.52
CA VAL A 139 -2.68 -8.12 -1.35
C VAL A 139 -3.50 -8.98 -0.38
N GLU A 140 -4.82 -8.81 -0.33
CA GLU A 140 -5.68 -9.57 0.58
C GLU A 140 -5.87 -11.01 0.12
N THR A 141 -6.19 -11.18 -1.17
CA THR A 141 -6.39 -12.47 -1.82
C THR A 141 -5.09 -13.10 -2.29
N ARG A 142 -4.00 -12.31 -2.36
CA ARG A 142 -2.68 -12.69 -2.90
C ARG A 142 -2.76 -13.11 -4.37
N GLN A 143 -3.66 -12.49 -5.13
CA GLN A 143 -3.87 -12.80 -6.54
C GLN A 143 -3.21 -11.76 -7.43
N LEU A 144 -2.60 -12.24 -8.51
CA LEU A 144 -2.16 -11.39 -9.62
C LEU A 144 -3.41 -10.94 -10.39
N LEU A 145 -3.67 -9.64 -10.40
CA LEU A 145 -4.80 -9.06 -11.13
C LEU A 145 -4.46 -8.82 -12.59
N ARG A 146 -3.28 -8.23 -12.85
CA ARG A 146 -2.88 -7.78 -14.19
C ARG A 146 -1.37 -7.80 -14.36
N GLN A 147 -0.92 -7.91 -15.61
CA GLN A 147 0.49 -7.84 -15.98
C GLN A 147 0.67 -7.04 -17.28
N ILE A 148 1.59 -6.08 -17.25
CA ILE A 148 1.99 -5.24 -18.38
C ILE A 148 3.48 -5.50 -18.61
N THR A 149 3.89 -5.60 -19.88
CA THR A 149 5.31 -5.71 -20.25
C THR A 149 5.72 -4.46 -21.01
N THR A 150 6.71 -3.72 -20.54
CA THR A 150 7.23 -2.51 -21.18
C THR A 150 8.23 -2.83 -22.32
N ALA A 151 7.94 -3.86 -23.12
CA ALA A 151 8.83 -4.37 -24.16
C ALA A 151 10.29 -4.60 -23.68
N GLN A 152 10.44 -5.14 -22.46
CA GLN A 152 11.72 -5.47 -21.82
C GLN A 152 12.67 -4.28 -21.58
N SER A 153 12.16 -3.04 -21.57
CA SER A 153 12.95 -1.89 -21.11
C SER A 153 13.09 -1.92 -19.59
N VAL A 154 14.28 -1.60 -19.07
CA VAL A 154 14.47 -1.42 -17.63
C VAL A 154 13.67 -0.20 -17.17
N ILE A 155 12.91 -0.38 -16.09
CA ILE A 155 12.09 0.66 -15.48
C ILE A 155 12.96 1.46 -14.52
N LEU A 156 13.04 2.77 -14.73
CA LEU A 156 13.73 3.73 -13.87
C LEU A 156 12.85 4.26 -12.75
N GLY A 157 11.54 4.34 -13.01
CA GLY A 157 10.55 4.79 -12.04
C GLY A 157 9.13 4.73 -12.61
N MET A 158 8.14 4.79 -11.74
CA MET A 158 6.73 4.66 -12.06
C MET A 158 5.93 5.55 -11.11
N LYS A 159 4.89 6.21 -11.60
CA LYS A 159 3.98 7.01 -10.77
C LYS A 159 2.55 6.92 -11.27
N LEU A 160 1.60 7.00 -10.35
CA LEU A 160 0.18 7.18 -10.64
C LEU A 160 -0.18 8.66 -10.57
N THR A 161 -1.08 9.10 -11.45
CA THR A 161 -1.76 10.39 -11.27
C THR A 161 -2.65 10.34 -10.02
N SER A 162 -2.93 11.50 -9.44
CA SER A 162 -3.73 11.59 -8.20
C SER A 162 -5.21 11.22 -8.38
N ASP A 163 -5.66 10.95 -9.59
CA ASP A 163 -6.97 10.37 -9.91
C ASP A 163 -6.87 8.89 -10.32
N GLU A 164 -5.66 8.32 -10.28
CA GLU A 164 -5.30 6.95 -10.72
C GLU A 164 -5.76 6.59 -12.12
N LYS A 165 -5.97 7.59 -12.97
CA LYS A 165 -6.35 7.37 -14.36
C LYS A 165 -5.15 6.93 -15.20
N TYR A 166 -3.99 7.54 -14.96
CA TYR A 166 -2.78 7.27 -15.72
C TYR A 166 -1.70 6.65 -14.85
N LEU A 167 -1.05 5.61 -15.39
CA LEU A 167 0.19 5.06 -14.87
C LEU A 167 1.33 5.49 -15.80
N VAL A 168 2.27 6.26 -15.29
CA VAL A 168 3.41 6.77 -16.08
C VAL A 168 4.67 6.04 -15.64
N VAL A 169 5.41 5.52 -16.62
CA VAL A 169 6.61 4.69 -16.40
C VAL A 169 7.78 5.32 -17.16
N ALA A 170 8.86 5.65 -16.45
CA ALA A 170 10.11 6.08 -17.04
C ALA A 170 11.02 4.87 -17.32
N THR A 171 11.66 4.87 -18.49
CA THR A 171 12.52 3.77 -18.94
C THR A 171 13.95 4.22 -19.20
N THR A 172 14.89 3.27 -19.23
CA THR A 172 16.30 3.51 -19.64
C THR A 172 16.46 3.93 -21.09
N LYS A 173 15.40 3.87 -21.92
CA LYS A 173 15.41 4.36 -23.30
C LYS A 173 15.05 5.86 -23.39
N ASN A 174 15.03 6.57 -22.26
CA ASN A 174 14.55 7.95 -22.16
C ASN A 174 13.13 8.14 -22.64
N THR A 175 12.29 7.12 -22.46
CA THR A 175 10.88 7.22 -22.78
C THR A 175 10.04 7.24 -21.52
N LEU A 176 9.01 8.09 -21.53
CA LEU A 176 7.87 7.97 -20.62
C LEU A 176 6.77 7.19 -21.34
N LEU A 177 6.42 6.03 -20.80
CA LEU A 177 5.27 5.26 -21.23
C LEU A 177 4.07 5.68 -20.39
N ILE A 178 2.99 6.12 -21.04
CA ILE A 178 1.76 6.55 -20.39
C ILE A 178 0.71 5.48 -20.65
N TYR A 179 0.24 4.85 -19.59
CA TYR A 179 -0.77 3.81 -19.64
C TYR A 179 -2.10 4.32 -19.08
N ASP A 180 -3.20 3.82 -19.64
CA ASP A 180 -4.48 3.78 -18.94
C ASP A 180 -4.34 2.79 -17.78
N ASN A 181 -4.38 3.30 -16.55
CA ASN A 181 -4.18 2.48 -15.37
C ASN A 181 -5.34 1.50 -15.15
N LEU A 182 -6.58 1.79 -15.57
CA LEU A 182 -7.73 0.89 -15.38
C LEU A 182 -7.74 -0.23 -16.42
N ASN A 183 -7.45 0.10 -17.66
CA ASN A 183 -7.51 -0.84 -18.79
C ASN A 183 -6.16 -1.51 -19.09
N SER A 184 -5.08 -1.10 -18.44
CA SER A 184 -3.71 -1.61 -18.67
C SER A 184 -3.25 -1.49 -20.12
N CYS A 185 -3.70 -0.43 -20.80
CA CYS A 185 -3.41 -0.17 -22.21
C CYS A 185 -2.37 0.94 -22.35
N LEU A 186 -1.37 0.76 -23.22
CA LEU A 186 -0.41 1.82 -23.55
C LEU A 186 -1.13 2.89 -24.39
N LEU A 187 -1.16 4.12 -23.90
CA LEU A 187 -1.79 5.25 -24.59
C LEU A 187 -0.79 6.01 -25.44
N SER A 188 0.40 6.26 -24.89
CA SER A 188 1.45 6.99 -25.61
C SER A 188 2.84 6.66 -25.08
N GLU A 189 3.82 6.81 -25.95
CA GLU A 189 5.24 6.73 -25.64
C GLU A 189 5.90 8.05 -26.01
N VAL A 190 6.52 8.72 -25.03
CA VAL A 190 7.10 10.05 -25.19
C VAL A 190 8.60 10.00 -24.95
N GLU A 191 9.39 10.22 -26.01
CA GLU A 191 10.85 10.32 -25.93
C GLU A 191 11.27 11.69 -25.37
N ILE A 192 12.07 11.67 -24.30
CA ILE A 192 12.59 12.88 -23.64
C ILE A 192 13.97 13.19 -24.22
N LYS A 193 14.08 14.36 -24.84
CA LYS A 193 15.32 14.80 -25.51
C LYS A 193 16.00 15.87 -24.69
N GLY A 194 17.31 15.73 -24.51
CA GLY A 194 18.15 16.76 -23.90
C GLY A 194 18.39 17.92 -24.85
N SER A 195 18.62 19.11 -24.28
CA SER A 195 19.03 20.27 -25.07
C SER A 195 20.43 20.07 -25.66
N LYS A 196 20.58 20.46 -26.93
CA LYS A 196 21.87 20.46 -27.63
C LYS A 196 22.78 21.63 -27.25
N HIS A 197 22.40 22.47 -26.28
CA HIS A 197 23.05 23.78 -26.03
C HIS A 197 24.22 23.73 -25.03
N GLY A 198 24.67 22.55 -24.58
CA GLY A 198 25.87 22.39 -23.75
C GLY A 198 27.00 21.73 -24.54
N GLY A 199 28.11 22.44 -24.73
CA GLY A 199 29.34 21.82 -25.23
C GLY A 199 29.82 20.74 -24.26
N ILE A 200 30.12 19.56 -24.82
CA ILE A 200 30.70 18.38 -24.17
C ILE A 200 29.75 17.65 -23.21
N SER A 201 28.91 16.76 -23.75
CA SER A 201 28.55 15.51 -23.06
C SER A 201 28.42 14.37 -24.08
N VAL A 202 29.46 13.55 -24.17
CA VAL A 202 29.50 12.26 -24.90
C VAL A 202 28.85 11.18 -24.03
N GLY A 203 27.64 11.44 -23.54
CA GLY A 203 26.90 10.53 -22.67
C GLY A 203 25.43 10.56 -23.00
N SER A 204 24.81 9.37 -23.13
CA SER A 204 23.36 9.21 -23.14
C SER A 204 22.82 9.76 -21.81
N SER A 205 22.27 10.98 -21.80
CA SER A 205 21.67 11.58 -20.60
C SER A 205 20.40 10.80 -20.26
N PHE A 206 20.33 10.12 -19.11
CA PHE A 206 19.13 9.36 -18.74
C PHE A 206 18.08 10.25 -18.06
N ILE A 207 16.82 9.81 -18.03
CA ILE A 207 15.82 10.43 -17.16
C ILE A 207 16.28 10.27 -15.72
N ASN A 208 16.65 11.38 -15.07
CA ASN A 208 17.05 11.40 -13.66
C ASN A 208 15.82 11.35 -12.75
N GLY A 209 14.72 11.95 -13.19
CA GLY A 209 13.44 11.81 -12.51
C GLY A 209 12.28 12.43 -13.27
N PHE A 210 11.09 12.16 -12.75
CA PHE A 210 9.87 12.78 -13.22
C PHE A 210 8.86 12.93 -12.07
N THR A 211 7.90 13.82 -12.24
CA THR A 211 6.80 14.05 -11.32
C THR A 211 5.50 14.27 -12.07
N LEU A 212 4.37 14.07 -11.39
CA LEU A 212 3.05 14.12 -12.01
C LEU A 212 2.17 15.18 -11.37
N SER A 213 1.35 15.79 -12.20
CA SER A 213 0.07 16.41 -11.81
C SER A 213 -1.07 15.55 -12.37
N VAL A 214 -2.33 15.97 -12.21
CA VAL A 214 -3.48 15.26 -12.77
C VAL A 214 -3.36 15.09 -14.29
N ASN A 215 -2.92 16.14 -14.99
CA ASN A 215 -2.94 16.19 -16.47
C ASN A 215 -1.56 16.24 -17.12
N HIS A 216 -0.50 16.45 -16.34
CA HIS A 216 0.85 16.64 -16.88
C HIS A 216 1.89 15.79 -16.18
N ALA A 217 2.86 15.30 -16.94
CA ALA A 217 4.14 14.82 -16.42
C ALA A 217 5.22 15.88 -16.62
N LEU A 218 6.06 16.08 -15.60
CA LEU A 218 7.27 16.90 -15.68
C LEU A 218 8.47 15.98 -15.53
N SER A 219 9.34 15.91 -16.52
CA SER A 219 10.55 15.09 -16.50
C SER A 219 11.81 15.94 -16.69
N TRP A 220 12.91 15.48 -16.10
CA TRP A 220 14.22 16.09 -16.29
C TRP A 220 15.28 14.99 -16.48
N LEU A 221 16.29 15.33 -17.28
CA LEU A 221 17.41 14.45 -17.56
C LEU A 221 18.56 14.72 -16.59
N GLU A 222 19.43 13.75 -16.42
CA GLU A 222 20.68 13.89 -15.67
C GLU A 222 21.55 15.00 -16.28
N ALA A 223 22.21 15.82 -15.44
CA ALA A 223 23.03 16.96 -15.86
C ALA A 223 22.30 18.02 -16.71
N SER A 224 20.96 18.02 -16.71
CA SER A 224 20.15 18.95 -17.49
C SER A 224 19.71 20.17 -16.70
N LYS A 225 19.65 21.31 -17.38
CA LYS A 225 18.98 22.53 -16.88
C LYS A 225 17.51 22.60 -17.28
N ASP A 226 17.05 21.65 -18.07
CA ASP A 226 15.74 21.68 -18.68
C ASP A 226 14.77 20.71 -18.02
N ILE A 227 13.54 21.17 -17.85
CA ILE A 227 12.39 20.37 -17.45
C ILE A 227 11.41 20.31 -18.62
N THR A 228 11.06 19.10 -19.05
CA THR A 228 10.08 18.88 -20.11
C THR A 228 8.71 18.63 -19.48
N VAL A 229 7.70 19.40 -19.91
CA VAL A 229 6.30 19.24 -19.51
C VAL A 229 5.56 18.50 -20.61
N ILE A 230 4.84 17.44 -20.25
CA ILE A 230 4.16 16.54 -21.17
C ILE A 230 2.70 16.49 -20.80
N ASP A 231 1.83 16.60 -21.81
CA ASP A 231 0.40 16.41 -21.65
C ASP A 231 0.08 14.90 -21.58
N LEU A 232 -0.60 14.46 -20.53
CA LEU A 232 -0.96 13.05 -20.34
C LEU A 232 -2.18 12.62 -21.16
N LEU A 233 -3.01 13.56 -21.60
CA LEU A 233 -4.18 13.27 -22.43
C LEU A 233 -3.77 13.03 -23.89
N TYR A 234 -2.88 13.88 -24.42
CA TYR A 234 -2.44 13.82 -25.81
C TYR A 234 -1.12 13.06 -26.01
N GLY A 235 -0.33 12.89 -24.95
CA GLY A 235 0.93 12.14 -25.03
C GLY A 235 2.02 12.86 -25.81
N TRP A 236 2.11 14.18 -25.69
CA TRP A 236 3.14 14.98 -26.36
C TRP A 236 3.77 16.03 -25.43
N PRO A 237 5.03 16.42 -25.67
CA PRO A 237 5.66 17.51 -24.93
C PRO A 237 4.99 18.85 -25.26
N LEU A 238 4.55 19.59 -24.24
CA LEU A 238 3.93 20.92 -24.36
C LEU A 238 4.95 22.04 -24.20
N TYR A 239 5.71 22.02 -23.12
CA TYR A 239 6.59 23.10 -22.70
C TYR A 239 7.94 22.56 -22.26
N GLN A 240 8.96 23.41 -22.38
CA GLN A 240 10.27 23.15 -21.81
C GLN A 240 10.65 24.36 -20.95
N PHE A 241 10.84 24.13 -19.65
CA PHE A 241 11.35 25.15 -18.73
C PHE A 241 12.87 25.05 -18.68
N HIS A 242 13.53 26.18 -18.91
CA HIS A 242 14.99 26.30 -18.78
C HIS A 242 15.33 26.94 -17.44
N CYS A 243 15.99 26.18 -16.56
CA CYS A 243 16.50 26.63 -15.28
C CYS A 243 17.90 27.24 -15.41
N TRP A 244 18.35 27.98 -14.39
CA TRP A 244 19.68 28.60 -14.42
C TRP A 244 20.80 27.59 -14.16
N TYR A 245 20.52 26.62 -13.29
CA TYR A 245 21.44 25.56 -12.90
C TYR A 245 20.85 24.17 -13.14
N GLU A 246 21.67 23.14 -12.91
CA GLU A 246 21.26 21.75 -13.07
C GLU A 246 20.09 21.40 -12.16
N VAL A 247 19.08 20.75 -12.73
CA VAL A 247 17.87 20.31 -12.05
C VAL A 247 18.16 19.03 -11.29
N THR A 248 18.02 19.06 -9.97
CA THR A 248 18.23 17.89 -9.11
C THR A 248 16.93 17.17 -8.76
N CYS A 249 15.85 17.92 -8.58
CA CYS A 249 14.53 17.36 -8.31
C CYS A 249 13.40 18.34 -8.70
N VAL A 250 12.23 17.79 -9.02
CA VAL A 250 11.01 18.57 -9.26
C VAL A 250 9.83 17.93 -8.54
N GLN A 251 8.98 18.76 -7.93
CA GLN A 251 7.75 18.32 -7.28
C GLN A 251 6.58 19.24 -7.62
N CYS A 252 5.45 18.64 -8.03
CA CYS A 252 4.20 19.38 -8.24
C CYS A 252 3.47 19.62 -6.92
N SER A 253 2.77 20.73 -6.82
CA SER A 253 1.80 20.96 -5.76
C SER A 253 0.62 19.99 -5.87
N PRO A 254 -0.09 19.67 -4.76
CA PRO A 254 -1.21 18.74 -4.78
C PRO A 254 -2.38 19.17 -5.69
N ASP A 255 -2.56 20.47 -5.90
CA ASP A 255 -3.55 21.05 -6.81
C ASP A 255 -3.07 21.08 -8.28
N GLY A 256 -1.82 20.69 -8.56
CA GLY A 256 -1.23 20.68 -9.90
C GLY A 256 -0.95 22.06 -10.49
N MET A 257 -1.13 23.15 -9.74
CA MET A 257 -0.99 24.53 -10.23
C MET A 257 0.46 25.02 -10.23
N TYR A 258 1.31 24.48 -9.36
CA TYR A 258 2.70 24.92 -9.19
C TYR A 258 3.66 23.72 -9.28
N ALA A 259 4.88 24.00 -9.72
CA ALA A 259 5.99 23.06 -9.66
C ALA A 259 7.19 23.73 -8.98
N PHE A 260 7.80 23.02 -8.03
CA PHE A 260 9.00 23.46 -7.33
C PHE A 260 10.20 22.70 -7.87
N CYS A 261 11.27 23.41 -8.20
CA CYS A 261 12.50 22.85 -8.77
C CYS A 261 13.67 23.08 -7.81
N GLY A 262 14.32 21.99 -7.40
CA GLY A 262 15.62 22.01 -6.75
C GLY A 262 16.73 22.17 -7.80
N GLN A 263 17.71 23.03 -7.51
CA GLN A 263 18.82 23.33 -8.41
C GLN A 263 20.16 23.23 -7.67
N TYR A 264 21.18 22.66 -8.32
CA TYR A 264 22.54 22.56 -7.78
C TYR A 264 23.41 23.71 -8.28
N LEU A 265 23.91 24.54 -7.34
CA LEU A 265 24.72 25.73 -7.61
C LEU A 265 26.18 25.40 -7.95
#